data_AF-A0A1G2ZRA7-F1
#
_entry.id   AF-A0A1G2ZRA7-F1
#
_cell.length_a   1.000
_cell.length_b   1.000
_cell.length_c   1.000
_cell.angle_alpha   90.00
_cell.angle_beta   90.00
_cell.angle_gamma   90.00
#
_symmetry.space_group_name_H-M   'P 1'
#
loop_
_entity.id
_entity.type
_entity.pdbx_description
1 polymer ?
#
loop_
_entity_poly.entity_id
_entity_poly.type
_entity_poly.pdbx_seq_one_letter_code
_entity_poly.pdbx_strand_id
1 'polypeptide(L)'
;MKLRKIFLVIGVIVVLLLVSYLTFKERNTYSCDECFSKRSVCEWKFGMWMASSIPLSPAWEEVMESHVYNSFFSKDHKHQWTFMQGSPYNFFGTTWGGCALGSGGQWNELVYYYEQDPRFREFITKKVNTKELERSQLLKLITIPPYVGKDESDSKEVVEDVKLINSLIYEYDHP
;
A
#
# COMPACT_ATOMS: atom_id res chain seq x y z
N MET A 1 -50.47 25.76 -1.71
CA MET A 1 -49.08 26.25 -1.50
C MET A 1 -48.21 25.30 -0.66
N LYS A 2 -48.70 24.74 0.46
CA LYS A 2 -47.92 23.84 1.34
C LYS A 2 -47.44 22.54 0.65
N LEU A 3 -48.30 21.83 -0.10
CA LEU A 3 -47.89 20.61 -0.83
C LEU A 3 -46.78 20.86 -1.85
N ARG A 4 -46.85 21.97 -2.61
CA ARG A 4 -45.80 22.32 -3.59
C ARG A 4 -44.44 22.54 -2.93
N LYS A 5 -44.41 23.16 -1.73
CA LYS A 5 -43.18 23.32 -0.95
C LYS A 5 -42.63 21.99 -0.44
N ILE A 6 -43.51 21.09 0.03
CA ILE A 6 -43.14 19.74 0.49
C ILE A 6 -42.53 18.93 -0.65
N PHE A 7 -43.15 18.89 -1.83
CA PHE A 7 -42.61 18.19 -2.99
C PHE A 7 -41.26 18.75 -3.44
N LEU A 8 -41.08 20.07 -3.37
CA LEU A 8 -39.82 20.73 -3.74
C LEU A 8 -38.70 20.35 -2.76
N VAL A 9 -39.00 20.34 -1.46
CA VAL A 9 -38.04 19.89 -0.42
C VAL A 9 -37.67 18.43 -0.60
N ILE A 10 -38.67 17.55 -0.81
CA ILE A 10 -38.41 16.12 -1.08
C ILE A 10 -37.56 15.95 -2.33
N GLY A 11 -37.86 16.68 -3.41
CA GLY A 11 -37.08 16.64 -4.65
C GLY A 11 -35.62 17.05 -4.43
N VAL A 12 -35.38 18.12 -3.69
CA VAL A 12 -34.01 18.56 -3.33
C VAL A 12 -33.29 17.50 -2.51
N ILE A 13 -33.94 16.90 -1.52
CA ILE A 13 -33.34 15.83 -0.71
C ILE A 13 -32.98 14.62 -1.58
N VAL A 14 -33.87 14.18 -2.47
CA VAL A 14 -33.62 13.05 -3.38
C VAL A 14 -32.42 13.34 -4.29
N VAL A 15 -32.34 14.56 -4.85
CA VAL A 15 -31.20 14.96 -5.69
C VAL A 15 -29.90 14.98 -4.89
N LEU A 16 -29.90 15.51 -3.66
CA LEU A 16 -28.70 15.52 -2.81
C LEU A 16 -28.23 14.10 -2.47
N LEU A 17 -29.16 13.19 -2.17
CA LEU A 17 -28.85 11.78 -1.90
C LEU A 17 -28.26 11.09 -3.13
N LEU A 18 -28.83 11.33 -4.32
CA LEU A 18 -28.29 10.79 -5.57
C LEU A 18 -26.89 11.32 -5.88
N VAL A 19 -26.66 12.62 -5.71
CA VAL A 19 -25.33 13.22 -5.92
C VAL A 19 -24.32 12.63 -4.95
N SER A 20 -24.69 12.44 -3.69
CA SER A 20 -23.82 11.86 -2.67
C SER A 20 -23.51 10.38 -2.94
N TYR A 21 -24.46 9.64 -3.51
CA TYR A 21 -24.29 8.23 -3.86
C TYR A 21 -23.44 8.01 -5.12
N LEU A 22 -23.57 8.89 -6.12
CA LEU A 22 -22.85 8.80 -7.40
C LEU A 22 -21.49 9.50 -7.37
N THR A 23 -21.19 10.25 -6.32
CA THR A 23 -19.88 10.88 -6.14
C THR A 23 -18.96 9.94 -5.37
N PHE A 24 -17.79 9.66 -5.95
CA PHE A 24 -16.80 8.81 -5.32
C PHE A 24 -15.39 9.32 -5.57
N LYS A 25 -14.48 9.02 -4.64
CA LYS A 25 -13.04 9.23 -4.81
C LYS A 25 -12.43 7.94 -5.33
N GLU A 26 -11.96 7.94 -6.56
CA GLU A 26 -11.14 6.85 -7.08
C GLU A 26 -9.71 7.00 -6.58
N ARG A 27 -9.11 5.90 -6.11
CA ARG A 27 -7.68 5.81 -5.81
C ARG A 27 -7.06 4.68 -6.62
N ASN A 28 -6.12 5.04 -7.48
CA ASN A 28 -5.27 4.11 -8.20
C ASN A 28 -3.89 4.07 -7.55
N THR A 29 -3.55 2.93 -6.96
CA THR A 29 -2.27 2.70 -6.29
C THR A 29 -1.30 1.98 -7.23
N TYR A 30 -0.08 2.50 -7.28
CA TYR A 30 1.06 1.98 -8.02
C TYR A 30 2.19 1.68 -7.03
N SER A 31 3.03 0.71 -7.35
CA SER A 31 4.31 0.47 -6.64
C SER A 31 5.47 0.69 -7.59
N CYS A 32 6.57 1.19 -7.06
CA CYS A 32 7.82 1.17 -7.79
C CYS A 32 8.46 -0.21 -7.69
N ASP A 33 8.93 -0.74 -8.82
CA ASP A 33 9.53 -2.08 -8.88
C ASP A 33 10.90 -2.14 -8.21
N GLU A 34 11.63 -1.01 -8.18
CA GLU A 34 12.98 -0.94 -7.62
C GLU A 34 13.01 -0.58 -6.14
N CYS A 35 12.20 0.41 -5.73
CA CYS A 35 12.24 0.93 -4.37
C CYS A 35 11.01 0.64 -3.53
N PHE A 36 9.99 -0.03 -4.08
CA PHE A 36 8.74 -0.34 -3.37
C PHE A 36 7.98 0.87 -2.80
N SER A 37 8.39 2.09 -3.16
CA SER A 37 7.62 3.30 -2.88
C SER A 37 6.24 3.13 -3.51
N LYS A 38 5.21 3.71 -2.88
CA LYS A 38 3.84 3.65 -3.36
C LYS A 38 3.43 5.01 -3.89
N ARG A 39 2.81 5.03 -5.07
CA ARG A 39 2.18 6.23 -5.62
C ARG A 39 0.68 6.01 -5.68
N SER A 40 -0.09 6.87 -5.04
CA SER A 40 -1.54 6.87 -5.12
C SER A 40 -2.00 8.05 -5.95
N VAL A 41 -2.65 7.77 -7.07
CA VAL A 41 -3.33 8.78 -7.88
C VAL A 41 -4.79 8.81 -7.45
N CYS A 42 -5.24 9.95 -6.96
CA CYS A 42 -6.60 10.14 -6.45
C CYS A 42 -7.37 11.11 -7.35
N GLU A 43 -8.64 10.83 -7.58
CA GLU A 43 -9.52 11.71 -8.37
C GLU A 43 -10.98 11.59 -7.88
N TRP A 44 -11.68 12.73 -7.78
CA TRP A 44 -13.13 12.71 -7.54
C TRP A 44 -13.86 12.50 -8.86
N LYS A 45 -14.82 11.58 -8.85
CA LYS A 45 -15.62 11.22 -10.01
C LYS A 45 -17.11 11.23 -9.70
N PHE A 46 -17.91 11.54 -10.72
CA PHE A 46 -19.36 11.41 -10.71
C PHE A 46 -19.79 10.31 -11.68
N GLY A 47 -20.54 9.34 -11.20
CA GLY A 47 -21.07 8.24 -12.00
C GLY A 47 -20.95 6.91 -11.26
N MET A 48 -20.85 5.83 -12.03
CA MET A 48 -20.66 4.50 -11.46
C MET A 48 -19.22 4.05 -11.71
N TRP A 49 -18.54 3.59 -10.67
CA TRP A 49 -17.14 3.18 -10.76
C TRP A 49 -16.89 2.08 -11.82
N MET A 50 -17.79 1.09 -11.94
CA MET A 50 -17.71 0.01 -12.94
C MET A 50 -18.27 0.40 -14.32
N ALA A 51 -18.61 1.68 -14.55
CA ALA A 51 -19.16 2.15 -15.81
C ALA A 51 -18.61 3.55 -16.16
N SER A 52 -19.29 4.27 -17.06
CA SER A 52 -18.92 5.64 -17.39
C SER A 52 -18.99 6.53 -16.15
N SER A 53 -17.89 7.24 -15.90
CA SER A 53 -17.78 8.26 -14.86
C SER A 53 -17.08 9.49 -15.42
N ILE A 54 -17.41 10.64 -14.85
CA ILE A 54 -16.90 11.94 -15.27
C ILE A 54 -16.02 12.49 -14.14
N PRO A 55 -14.79 12.95 -14.43
CA PRO A 55 -13.94 13.57 -13.42
C PRO A 55 -14.58 14.88 -12.94
N LEU A 56 -14.66 15.03 -11.62
CA LEU A 56 -15.13 16.25 -10.92
C LEU A 56 -13.97 17.11 -10.43
N SER A 57 -12.77 16.54 -10.32
CA SER A 57 -11.57 17.25 -9.92
C SER A 57 -10.39 16.87 -10.82
N PRO A 58 -9.33 17.69 -10.89
CA PRO A 58 -8.04 17.21 -11.34
C PRO A 58 -7.59 16.01 -10.49
N ALA A 59 -6.86 15.08 -11.10
CA ALA A 59 -6.16 14.05 -10.35
C ALA A 59 -5.02 14.67 -9.52
N TRP A 60 -4.80 14.14 -8.32
CA TRP A 60 -3.64 14.49 -7.49
C TRP A 60 -2.88 13.24 -7.09
N GLU A 61 -1.58 13.40 -6.85
CA GLU A 61 -0.69 12.31 -6.54
C GLU A 61 -0.18 12.40 -5.10
N GLU A 62 -0.18 11.27 -4.40
CA GLU A 62 0.44 11.08 -3.10
C GLU A 62 1.51 10.00 -3.24
N VAL A 63 2.79 10.37 -3.06
CA VAL A 63 3.91 9.43 -3.08
C VAL A 63 4.32 9.15 -1.64
N MET A 64 4.28 7.87 -1.27
CA MET A 64 4.80 7.34 -0.01
C MET A 64 6.11 6.62 -0.31
N GLU A 65 7.22 7.22 0.09
CA GLU A 65 8.53 6.58 -0.05
C GLU A 65 8.65 5.38 0.88
N SER A 66 9.24 4.28 0.40
CA SER A 66 9.55 3.11 1.25
C SER A 66 10.61 3.47 2.28
N HIS A 67 10.35 3.16 3.55
CA HIS A 67 11.30 3.35 4.64
C HIS A 67 12.50 2.40 4.54
N VAL A 68 12.26 1.15 4.14
CA VAL A 68 13.31 0.15 3.90
C VAL A 68 14.24 0.64 2.81
N TYR A 69 13.71 1.10 1.69
CA TYR A 69 14.56 1.56 0.59
C TYR A 69 15.34 2.83 0.94
N ASN A 70 14.67 3.82 1.53
CA ASN A 70 15.30 5.08 1.95
C ASN A 70 16.44 4.91 2.97
N SER A 71 16.38 3.87 3.78
CA SER A 71 17.40 3.60 4.80
C SER A 71 18.64 2.91 4.21
N PHE A 72 18.48 2.19 3.09
CA PHE A 72 19.50 1.24 2.63
C PHE A 72 20.00 1.43 1.19
N PHE A 73 19.23 2.01 0.29
CA PHE A 73 19.54 2.13 -1.14
C PHE A 73 19.64 3.59 -1.61
N SER A 74 20.23 3.79 -2.80
CA SER A 74 20.41 5.11 -3.39
C SER A 74 19.08 5.77 -3.72
N LYS A 75 18.91 7.04 -3.36
CA LYS A 75 17.71 7.83 -3.68
C LYS A 75 17.61 8.18 -5.17
N ASP A 76 18.70 8.05 -5.91
CA ASP A 76 18.79 8.49 -7.30
C ASP A 76 18.46 7.34 -8.26
N HIS A 77 17.17 7.01 -8.36
CA HIS A 77 16.65 6.19 -9.45
C HIS A 77 15.39 6.81 -10.05
N LYS A 78 15.07 6.45 -11.29
CA LYS A 78 13.86 6.90 -11.95
C LYS A 78 12.74 5.91 -11.65
N HIS A 79 11.73 6.35 -10.91
CA HIS A 79 10.60 5.47 -10.58
C HIS A 79 9.94 4.89 -11.84
N GLN A 80 9.94 3.56 -11.93
CA GLN A 80 9.06 2.79 -12.81
C GLN A 80 7.85 2.34 -12.00
N TRP A 81 6.68 2.88 -12.33
CA TRP A 81 5.44 2.67 -11.57
C TRP A 81 4.60 1.58 -12.20
N THR A 82 4.39 0.49 -11.46
CA THR A 82 3.53 -0.60 -11.86
C THR A 82 2.18 -0.50 -11.14
N PHE A 83 1.08 -0.60 -11.90
CA PHE A 83 -0.27 -0.50 -11.35
C PHE A 83 -0.58 -1.71 -10.46
N MET A 84 -1.00 -1.46 -9.22
CA MET A 84 -1.35 -2.51 -8.27
C MET A 84 -2.86 -2.67 -8.11
N GLN A 85 -3.55 -1.57 -7.84
CA GLN A 85 -4.92 -1.62 -7.34
C GLN A 85 -5.70 -0.36 -7.67
N GLY A 86 -6.97 -0.53 -8.04
CA GLY A 86 -7.98 0.54 -8.08
C GLY A 86 -8.94 0.39 -6.89
N SER A 87 -9.34 1.49 -6.26
CA SER A 87 -10.30 1.45 -5.14
C SER A 87 -11.20 2.69 -5.15
N PRO A 88 -12.53 2.53 -5.31
CA PRO A 88 -13.48 3.61 -5.09
C PRO A 88 -13.82 3.78 -3.60
N TYR A 89 -13.73 5.03 -3.15
CA TYR A 89 -14.18 5.50 -1.85
C TYR A 89 -15.46 6.32 -2.04
N ASN A 90 -16.61 5.70 -1.76
CA ASN A 90 -17.90 6.40 -1.75
C ASN A 90 -18.12 7.05 -0.38
N PHE A 91 -19.02 8.03 -0.30
CA PHE A 91 -19.37 8.69 0.97
C PHE A 91 -19.88 7.74 2.06
N PHE A 92 -20.38 6.56 1.70
CA PHE A 92 -20.97 5.58 2.62
C PHE A 92 -20.24 4.23 2.68
N GLY A 93 -19.00 4.17 2.18
CA GLY A 93 -18.20 2.95 2.29
C GLY A 93 -17.09 2.84 1.26
N THR A 94 -16.15 1.93 1.52
CA THR A 94 -15.14 1.53 0.55
C THR A 94 -15.67 0.33 -0.23
N THR A 95 -15.71 0.42 -1.56
CA THR A 95 -15.98 -0.77 -2.38
C THR A 95 -14.63 -1.28 -2.86
N TRP A 96 -14.27 -2.53 -2.57
CA TRP A 96 -12.98 -3.06 -3.00
C TRP A 96 -12.98 -3.24 -4.52
N GLY A 97 -12.04 -2.58 -5.19
CA GLY A 97 -12.06 -2.43 -6.63
C GLY A 97 -11.44 -3.56 -7.45
N GLY A 98 -10.95 -4.60 -6.78
CA GLY A 98 -10.07 -5.58 -7.38
C GLY A 98 -8.60 -5.18 -7.29
N CYS A 99 -7.73 -6.18 -7.21
CA CYS A 99 -6.27 -6.01 -7.29
C CYS A 99 -5.82 -6.57 -8.65
N ALA A 100 -5.16 -5.74 -9.47
CA ALA A 100 -4.59 -6.20 -10.75
C ALA A 100 -3.30 -6.99 -10.52
N LEU A 101 -2.53 -6.57 -9.52
CA LEU A 101 -1.47 -7.34 -8.88
C LEU A 101 -1.88 -7.44 -7.42
N GLY A 102 -1.97 -8.66 -6.86
CA GLY A 102 -2.43 -8.87 -5.48
C GLY A 102 -1.89 -7.79 -4.54
N SER A 103 -2.78 -7.00 -3.93
CA SER A 103 -2.41 -5.85 -3.10
C SER A 103 -1.69 -6.24 -1.80
N GLY A 104 -1.56 -7.55 -1.54
CA GLY A 104 -0.56 -8.06 -0.61
C GLY A 104 0.79 -7.88 -1.28
N GLY A 105 1.48 -6.80 -0.91
CA GLY A 105 2.83 -6.55 -1.38
C GLY A 105 3.66 -7.82 -1.34
N GLN A 106 4.49 -8.03 -2.36
CA GLN A 106 5.45 -9.12 -2.39
C GLN A 106 6.59 -8.87 -1.38
N TRP A 107 6.25 -8.41 -0.19
CA TRP A 107 7.16 -8.08 0.89
C TRP A 107 7.22 -9.30 1.78
N ASN A 108 8.44 -9.80 2.02
CA ASN A 108 8.63 -10.73 3.11
C ASN A 108 8.28 -10.06 4.46
N GLU A 109 8.14 -10.87 5.49
CA GLU A 109 7.70 -10.40 6.82
C GLU A 109 8.65 -9.34 7.41
N LEU A 110 9.96 -9.44 7.16
CA LEU A 110 10.93 -8.42 7.60
C LEU A 110 10.59 -7.04 7.04
N VAL A 111 10.34 -6.95 5.73
CA VAL A 111 9.97 -5.71 5.05
C VAL A 111 8.62 -5.20 5.55
N TYR A 112 7.66 -6.10 5.77
CA TYR A 112 6.37 -5.73 6.34
C TYR A 112 6.51 -5.08 7.72
N TYR A 113 7.23 -5.70 8.65
CA TYR A 113 7.45 -5.14 9.99
C TYR A 113 8.22 -3.81 9.94
N TYR A 114 9.24 -3.71 9.09
CA TYR A 114 10.05 -2.50 8.95
C TYR A 114 9.24 -1.31 8.40
N GLU A 115 8.31 -1.55 7.48
CA GLU A 115 7.47 -0.48 6.94
C GLU A 115 6.38 -0.05 7.94
N GLN A 116 5.80 -0.99 8.70
CA GLN A 116 4.64 -0.72 9.56
C GLN A 116 4.99 -0.25 10.99
N ASP A 117 6.08 -0.72 11.60
CA ASP A 117 6.39 -0.42 13.01
C ASP A 117 7.70 0.41 13.14
N PRO A 118 7.61 1.68 13.59
CA PRO A 118 8.79 2.52 13.85
C PRO A 118 9.77 1.92 14.86
N ARG A 119 9.29 1.18 15.87
CA ARG A 119 10.15 0.56 16.90
C ARG A 119 10.93 -0.62 16.34
N PHE A 120 10.32 -1.39 15.43
CA PHE A 120 11.02 -2.43 14.70
C PHE A 120 12.15 -1.85 13.84
N ARG A 121 11.91 -0.70 13.20
CA ARG A 121 12.98 0.01 12.47
C ARG A 121 14.13 0.42 13.38
N GLU A 122 13.84 0.96 14.54
CA GLU A 122 14.86 1.34 15.53
C GLU A 122 15.65 0.11 16.02
N PHE A 123 14.97 -1.01 16.26
CA PHE A 123 15.58 -2.29 16.63
C PHE A 123 16.57 -2.78 15.56
N ILE A 124 16.14 -2.86 14.29
CA ILE A 124 17.01 -3.28 13.19
C ILE A 124 18.17 -2.29 13.00
N THR A 125 17.89 -0.98 13.07
CA THR A 125 18.92 0.06 12.96
C THR A 125 19.97 -0.06 14.07
N LYS A 126 19.55 -0.37 15.30
CA LYS A 126 20.45 -0.62 16.42
C LYS A 126 21.33 -1.84 16.15
N LYS A 127 20.77 -2.98 15.70
CA LYS A 127 21.55 -4.19 15.36
C LYS A 127 22.59 -3.95 14.26
N VAL A 128 22.25 -3.17 13.25
CA VAL A 128 23.20 -2.77 12.20
C VAL A 128 24.31 -1.89 12.77
N ASN A 129 23.96 -0.92 13.61
CA ASN A 129 24.94 -0.02 14.23
C ASN A 129 25.86 -0.73 15.24
N THR A 130 25.35 -1.74 15.96
CA THR A 130 26.15 -2.57 16.89
C THR A 130 26.90 -3.71 16.21
N LYS A 131 26.75 -3.87 14.88
CA LYS A 131 27.32 -4.95 14.07
C LYS A 131 26.82 -6.36 14.44
N GLU A 132 25.69 -6.46 15.14
CA GLU A 132 24.98 -7.72 15.35
C GLU A 132 24.32 -8.23 14.06
N LEU A 133 24.05 -7.33 13.11
CA LEU A 133 23.54 -7.64 11.78
C LEU A 133 24.35 -6.87 10.73
N GLU A 134 24.98 -7.56 9.78
CA GLU A 134 25.70 -6.87 8.71
C GLU A 134 24.73 -6.17 7.74
N ARG A 135 25.13 -4.99 7.24
CA ARG A 135 24.31 -4.23 6.26
C ARG A 135 24.09 -5.02 4.97
N SER A 136 25.12 -5.73 4.48
CA SER A 136 25.06 -6.65 3.32
C SER A 136 24.04 -7.77 3.55
N GLN A 137 24.05 -8.36 4.74
CA GLN A 137 23.12 -9.42 5.13
C GLN A 137 21.69 -8.88 5.20
N LEU A 138 21.46 -7.73 5.84
CA LEU A 138 20.14 -7.10 5.88
C LEU A 138 19.59 -6.77 4.49
N LEU A 139 20.43 -6.23 3.59
CA LEU A 139 20.06 -5.96 2.20
C LEU A 139 19.61 -7.23 1.48
N LYS A 140 20.32 -8.33 1.68
CA LYS A 140 19.93 -9.64 1.14
C LYS A 140 18.58 -10.08 1.68
N LEU A 141 18.35 -10.01 2.99
CA LEU A 141 17.08 -10.40 3.61
C LEU A 141 15.88 -9.61 3.07
N ILE A 142 16.04 -8.29 2.87
CA ILE A 142 14.99 -7.42 2.33
C ILE A 142 14.55 -7.84 0.92
N THR A 143 15.46 -8.41 0.12
CA THR A 143 15.18 -8.79 -1.27
C THR A 143 14.54 -10.18 -1.43
N ILE A 144 14.38 -10.94 -0.34
CA ILE A 144 13.81 -12.29 -0.40
C ILE A 144 12.31 -12.22 -0.69
N PRO A 145 11.78 -12.93 -1.69
CA PRO A 145 10.34 -12.94 -1.95
C PRO A 145 9.56 -13.67 -0.83
N PRO A 146 8.30 -13.28 -0.55
CA PRO A 146 7.50 -13.73 0.62
C PRO A 146 7.08 -15.20 0.63
N TYR A 147 7.33 -15.94 -0.45
CA TYR A 147 6.95 -17.34 -0.59
C TYR A 147 8.14 -18.29 -0.71
N VAL A 148 9.37 -17.77 -0.69
CA VAL A 148 10.57 -18.60 -0.76
C VAL A 148 10.93 -19.14 0.63
N GLY A 149 11.45 -20.36 0.70
CA GLY A 149 11.74 -21.11 1.91
C GLY A 149 10.56 -21.95 2.43
N LYS A 150 9.47 -22.06 1.66
CA LYS A 150 8.29 -22.90 2.00
C LYS A 150 8.30 -24.27 1.32
N ASP A 151 9.07 -24.44 0.25
CA ASP A 151 9.19 -25.70 -0.49
C ASP A 151 10.62 -26.28 -0.36
N GLU A 152 10.74 -27.61 -0.33
CA GLU A 152 12.03 -28.33 -0.22
C GLU A 152 12.95 -28.13 -1.44
N SER A 153 12.46 -27.53 -2.52
CA SER A 153 13.23 -27.19 -3.72
C SER A 153 14.09 -25.94 -3.57
N ASP A 154 13.89 -25.15 -2.52
CA ASP A 154 14.64 -23.91 -2.32
C ASP A 154 16.06 -24.18 -1.84
N SER A 155 16.99 -23.32 -2.26
CA SER A 155 18.40 -23.47 -1.87
C SER A 155 18.54 -23.35 -0.34
N LYS A 156 19.47 -24.13 0.24
CA LYS A 156 19.77 -24.10 1.69
C LYS A 156 20.04 -22.68 2.20
N GLU A 157 20.70 -21.87 1.38
CA GLU A 157 21.02 -20.49 1.70
C GLU A 157 19.76 -19.64 1.93
N VAL A 158 18.76 -19.76 1.06
CA VAL A 158 17.50 -19.00 1.21
C VAL A 158 16.72 -19.47 2.43
N VAL A 159 16.73 -20.78 2.74
CA VAL A 159 16.08 -21.31 3.95
C VAL A 159 16.71 -20.72 5.22
N GLU A 160 18.04 -20.61 5.29
CA GLU A 160 18.73 -19.99 6.43
C GLU A 160 18.44 -18.49 6.53
N ASP A 161 18.37 -17.79 5.41
CA ASP A 161 18.00 -16.38 5.40
C ASP A 161 16.56 -16.16 5.91
N VAL A 162 15.61 -17.03 5.53
CA VAL A 162 14.22 -17.00 6.03
C VAL A 162 14.16 -17.29 7.53
N LYS A 163 14.96 -18.25 8.03
CA LYS A 163 15.08 -18.49 9.48
C LYS A 163 15.59 -17.26 10.22
N LEU A 164 16.55 -16.55 9.64
CA LEU A 164 17.09 -15.32 10.23
C LEU A 164 16.05 -14.20 10.25
N ILE A 165 15.23 -14.05 9.20
CA ILE A 165 14.08 -13.14 9.21
C ILE A 165 13.17 -13.46 10.39
N ASN A 166 12.77 -14.74 10.52
CA ASN A 166 11.89 -15.17 11.59
C ASN A 166 12.51 -14.97 12.98
N SER A 167 13.82 -15.17 13.14
CA SER A 167 14.49 -14.95 14.42
C SER A 167 14.54 -13.48 14.80
N LEU A 168 14.77 -12.57 13.83
CA LEU A 168 14.77 -11.13 14.07
C LEU A 168 13.38 -10.63 14.51
N ILE A 169 12.32 -11.16 13.90
CA ILE A 169 10.94 -10.85 14.29
C ILE A 169 10.65 -11.42 15.68
N TYR A 170 11.02 -12.67 15.93
CA TYR A 170 10.82 -13.31 17.22
C TYR A 170 11.52 -12.56 18.37
N GLU A 171 12.78 -12.17 18.18
CA GLU A 171 13.55 -11.39 19.14
C GLU A 171 12.91 -10.02 19.42
N TYR A 172 12.35 -9.37 18.39
CA TYR A 172 11.63 -8.13 18.58
C TYR A 172 10.34 -8.30 19.40
N ASP A 173 9.56 -9.34 19.11
CA ASP A 173 8.30 -9.61 19.81
C ASP A 173 8.52 -10.15 21.24
N HIS A 174 9.71 -10.69 21.54
CA HIS A 174 10.07 -11.31 22.82
C HIS A 174 11.40 -10.75 23.38
N PRO A 175 11.41 -9.48 23.85
CA PRO A 175 12.62 -8.78 24.30
C PRO A 175 13.21 -9.28 25.62
#